data_AF-A0A920FJ26-F1
#
_entry.id   AF-A0A920FJ26-F1
#
_cell.length_a   1.000
_cell.length_b   1.000
_cell.length_c   1.000
_cell.angle_alpha   90.00
_cell.angle_beta   90.00
_cell.angle_gamma   90.00
#
_symmetry.space_group_name_H-M   'P 1'
#
loop_
_entity.id
_entity.type
_entity.pdbx_description
1 polymer ?
#
loop_
_entity_poly.entity_id
_entity_poly.type
_entity_poly.pdbx_seq_one_letter_code
_entity_poly.pdbx_strand_id
1 'polypeptide(L)'
;MELKIHNLHLNHKNFIVYKFFNSLFLGTSIGSIFIIYSPLEPAIYSVGGIVLAFGLMAVAYFYEKILNIEFFYKISLFVELVILGVIISFLIFSYSYEIALCVYIGYQITFIFGSYLGRVETLLLKEKSILKAVDISKQAGYMVGLLLSYIIFLFIGIKATDLNDGNIQINETQKQYILTKENKLLIGFQIPDVDEDKVYEKKELSSTQLSSLKTIVSKNQVYYLHYVLVLFEILVIIFLMRSFRSRSG
;
A
#
# COMPACT_ATOMS: atom_id res chain seq x y z
N MET A 1 -15.37 38.94 10.32
CA MET A 1 -14.67 38.51 9.08
C MET A 1 -15.64 37.65 8.30
N GLU A 2 -16.29 38.24 7.29
CA GLU A 2 -17.27 37.54 6.46
C GLU A 2 -16.57 36.48 5.60
N LEU A 3 -16.82 35.20 5.90
CA LEU A 3 -16.29 34.10 5.12
C LEU A 3 -16.98 34.05 3.76
N LYS A 4 -16.22 34.36 2.71
CA LYS A 4 -16.58 34.11 1.30
C LYS A 4 -17.20 32.72 1.17
N ILE A 5 -18.44 32.68 0.70
CA ILE A 5 -19.16 31.47 0.32
C ILE A 5 -18.31 30.72 -0.71
N HIS A 6 -17.86 29.51 -0.38
CA HIS A 6 -17.14 28.63 -1.30
C HIS A 6 -18.10 27.52 -1.77
N ASN A 7 -18.12 27.28 -3.09
CA ASN A 7 -19.11 26.44 -3.79
C ASN A 7 -18.89 24.93 -3.65
N LEU A 8 -17.93 24.49 -2.83
CA LEU A 8 -17.63 23.08 -2.62
C LEU A 8 -18.44 22.54 -1.44
N HIS A 9 -19.14 21.44 -1.65
CA HIS A 9 -19.91 20.75 -0.60
C HIS A 9 -19.46 19.30 -0.46
N LEU A 10 -19.40 18.82 0.79
CA LEU A 10 -19.04 17.45 1.12
C LEU A 10 -20.27 16.53 1.05
N ASN A 11 -20.27 15.56 0.14
CA ASN A 11 -21.26 14.50 0.13
C ASN A 11 -20.87 13.41 1.13
N HIS A 12 -21.57 13.35 2.27
CA HIS A 12 -21.24 12.43 3.35
C HIS A 12 -21.28 10.95 2.95
N LYS A 13 -22.22 10.53 2.09
CA LYS A 13 -22.32 9.13 1.65
C LYS A 13 -21.10 8.71 0.85
N ASN A 14 -20.72 9.50 -0.16
CA ASN A 14 -19.54 9.23 -0.96
C ASN A 14 -18.26 9.34 -0.12
N PHE A 15 -18.23 10.27 0.84
CA PHE A 15 -17.07 10.44 1.73
C PHE A 15 -16.84 9.23 2.63
N ILE A 16 -17.91 8.64 3.17
CA ILE A 16 -17.83 7.39 3.93
C ILE A 16 -17.26 6.28 3.03
N VAL A 17 -17.77 6.11 1.81
CA VAL A 17 -17.26 5.10 0.87
C VAL A 17 -15.79 5.35 0.50
N TYR A 18 -15.40 6.60 0.26
CA TYR A 18 -13.99 6.98 0.07
C TYR A 18 -13.12 6.52 1.25
N LYS A 19 -13.54 6.79 2.49
CA LYS A 19 -12.77 6.42 3.69
C LYS A 19 -12.67 4.91 3.88
N PHE A 20 -13.69 4.15 3.48
CA PHE A 20 -13.62 2.69 3.40
C PHE A 20 -12.48 2.25 2.47
N PHE A 21 -12.50 2.69 1.21
CA PHE A 21 -11.52 2.27 0.22
C PHE A 21 -10.10 2.74 0.56
N ASN A 22 -9.96 3.95 1.10
CA ASN A 22 -8.66 4.48 1.52
C ASN A 22 -8.07 3.64 2.66
N SER A 23 -8.90 3.20 3.60
CA SER A 23 -8.46 2.32 4.69
C SER A 23 -8.25 0.87 4.23
N LEU A 24 -9.04 0.40 3.25
CA LEU A 24 -8.86 -0.89 2.58
C LEU A 24 -7.50 -0.97 1.90
N PHE A 25 -7.12 0.09 1.18
CA PHE A 25 -5.80 0.24 0.59
C PHE A 25 -4.71 0.12 1.65
N LEU A 26 -4.81 0.90 2.72
CA LEU A 26 -3.82 0.90 3.81
C LEU A 26 -3.67 -0.50 4.42
N GLY A 27 -4.78 -1.14 4.80
CA GLY A 27 -4.78 -2.49 5.37
C GLY A 27 -4.20 -3.53 4.43
N THR A 28 -4.47 -3.41 3.13
CA THR A 28 -3.92 -4.33 2.12
C THR A 28 -2.41 -4.15 1.96
N SER A 29 -1.93 -2.90 1.98
CA SER A 29 -0.53 -2.53 1.70
C SER A 29 0.45 -2.80 2.85
N ILE A 30 0.00 -2.91 4.10
CA ILE A 30 0.92 -2.90 5.24
C ILE A 30 1.96 -4.03 5.20
N GLY A 31 1.55 -5.23 4.76
CA GLY A 31 2.44 -6.38 4.64
C GLY A 31 3.49 -6.22 3.54
N SER A 32 3.15 -5.57 2.42
CA SER A 32 4.12 -5.34 1.36
C SER A 32 5.14 -4.26 1.70
N ILE A 33 4.74 -3.24 2.46
CA ILE A 33 5.65 -2.14 2.86
C ILE A 33 6.87 -2.70 3.62
N PHE A 34 6.67 -3.64 4.55
CA PHE A 34 7.78 -4.27 5.28
C PHE A 34 8.76 -5.00 4.35
N ILE A 35 8.24 -5.68 3.33
CA ILE A 35 9.08 -6.39 2.34
C ILE A 35 9.80 -5.38 1.44
N ILE A 36 9.13 -4.29 1.02
CA ILE A 36 9.75 -3.24 0.19
C ILE A 36 10.89 -2.55 0.95
N TYR A 37 10.69 -2.29 2.23
CA TYR A 37 11.65 -1.57 3.07
C TYR A 37 12.80 -2.42 3.59
N SER A 38 12.84 -3.73 3.29
CA SER A 38 13.90 -4.61 3.76
C SER A 38 15.34 -4.19 3.40
N PRO A 39 15.64 -3.48 2.29
CA PRO A 39 17.00 -3.05 1.98
C PRO A 39 17.37 -1.72 2.66
N LEU A 40 16.45 -1.06 3.36
CA LEU A 40 16.70 0.22 4.03
C LEU A 40 17.32 0.02 5.42
N GLU A 41 18.42 0.70 5.68
CA GLU A 41 19.09 0.68 6.98
C GLU A 41 18.27 1.42 8.07
N PRO A 42 18.37 0.99 9.34
CA PRO A 42 17.71 1.66 10.48
C PRO A 42 17.92 3.18 10.55
N ALA A 43 19.12 3.66 10.19
CA ALA A 43 19.46 5.09 10.22
C ALA A 43 18.60 5.93 9.26
N ILE A 44 18.16 5.37 8.14
CA ILE A 44 17.31 6.05 7.15
C ILE A 44 15.97 6.43 7.77
N TYR A 45 15.40 5.55 8.61
CA TYR A 45 14.14 5.83 9.30
C TYR A 45 14.27 6.97 10.32
N SER A 46 15.43 7.11 10.97
CA SER A 46 15.69 8.24 11.87
C SER A 46 15.75 9.56 11.10
N VAL A 47 16.46 9.60 9.96
CA VAL A 47 16.54 10.80 9.11
C VAL A 47 15.17 11.15 8.55
N GLY A 48 14.44 10.17 8.01
CA GLY A 48 13.09 10.40 7.51
C GLY A 48 12.12 10.84 8.61
N GLY A 49 12.27 10.35 9.85
CA GLY A 49 11.52 10.81 11.01
C GLY A 49 11.78 12.29 11.36
N ILE A 50 13.03 12.74 11.28
CA ILE A 50 13.38 14.16 11.47
C ILE A 50 12.73 15.01 10.37
N VAL A 51 12.86 14.61 9.11
CA VAL A 51 12.27 15.31 7.96
C VAL A 51 10.74 15.36 8.08
N LEU A 52 10.11 14.25 8.47
CA LEU A 52 8.68 14.18 8.73
C LEU A 52 8.26 15.17 9.81
N ALA A 53 9.00 15.25 10.93
CA ALA A 53 8.69 16.20 12.01
C ALA A 53 8.76 17.66 11.54
N PHE A 54 9.78 18.02 10.74
CA PHE A 54 9.86 19.34 10.11
C PHE A 54 8.70 19.60 9.15
N GLY A 55 8.32 18.61 8.34
CA GLY A 55 7.17 18.71 7.45
C GLY A 55 5.85 18.92 8.19
N LEU A 56 5.61 18.15 9.25
CA LEU A 56 4.43 18.30 10.11
C LEU A 56 4.37 19.70 10.74
N MET A 57 5.51 20.22 11.22
CA MET A 57 5.61 21.58 11.74
C MET A 57 5.32 22.64 10.68
N ALA A 58 5.85 22.46 9.46
CA ALA A 58 5.60 23.37 8.35
C ALA A 58 4.11 23.40 7.99
N VAL A 59 3.43 22.25 7.88
CA VAL A 59 2.00 22.20 7.59
C VAL A 59 1.19 22.86 8.72
N ALA A 60 1.56 22.61 9.99
CA ALA A 60 0.92 23.23 11.16
C ALA A 60 0.99 24.76 11.15
N TYR A 61 2.13 25.32 10.73
CA TYR A 61 2.31 26.76 10.60
C TYR A 61 1.30 27.41 9.62
N PHE A 62 0.88 26.68 8.58
CA PHE A 62 -0.06 27.20 7.57
C PHE A 62 -1.54 26.99 7.90
N TYR A 63 -1.88 26.45 9.08
CA TYR A 63 -3.25 26.05 9.42
C TYR A 63 -4.30 27.15 9.24
N GLU A 64 -3.99 28.38 9.62
CA GLU A 64 -4.92 29.52 9.45
C GLU A 64 -5.38 29.67 7.99
N LYS A 65 -4.52 29.32 7.04
CA LYS A 65 -4.79 29.40 5.60
C LYS A 65 -5.39 28.12 5.03
N ILE A 66 -4.96 26.94 5.50
CA ILE A 66 -5.31 25.65 4.88
C ILE A 66 -6.46 24.91 5.57
N LEU A 67 -6.92 25.31 6.76
CA LEU A 67 -8.06 24.69 7.46
C LEU A 67 -9.42 25.07 6.84
N ASN A 68 -9.64 24.73 5.57
CA ASN A 68 -10.91 24.92 4.87
C ASN A 68 -11.16 23.77 3.88
N ILE A 69 -12.40 23.69 3.37
CA ILE A 69 -12.85 22.58 2.52
C ILE A 69 -12.12 22.49 1.18
N GLU A 70 -11.69 23.63 0.60
CA GLU A 70 -10.98 23.62 -0.68
C GLU A 70 -9.59 23.04 -0.57
N PHE A 71 -8.82 23.50 0.43
CA PHE A 71 -7.50 22.96 0.70
C PHE A 71 -7.59 21.51 1.18
N PHE A 72 -8.64 21.15 1.93
CA PHE A 72 -8.87 19.76 2.30
C PHE A 72 -9.04 18.86 1.08
N TYR A 73 -9.86 19.26 0.11
CA TYR A 73 -10.01 18.52 -1.14
C TYR A 73 -8.69 18.45 -1.93
N LYS A 74 -8.03 19.59 -2.15
CA LYS A 74 -6.78 19.68 -2.93
C LYS A 74 -5.66 18.86 -2.30
N ILE A 75 -5.48 18.94 -0.99
CA ILE A 75 -4.44 18.20 -0.25
C ILE A 75 -4.79 16.71 -0.20
N SER A 76 -6.06 16.35 0.04
CA SER A 76 -6.47 14.94 -0.02
C SER A 76 -6.15 14.36 -1.40
N LEU A 77 -6.54 15.05 -2.48
CA LEU A 77 -6.30 14.57 -3.84
C LEU A 77 -4.80 14.49 -4.16
N PHE A 78 -4.01 15.48 -3.72
CA PHE A 78 -2.56 15.45 -3.87
C PHE A 78 -1.95 14.23 -3.18
N VAL A 79 -2.37 13.92 -1.95
CA VAL A 79 -1.89 12.75 -1.20
C VAL A 79 -2.19 11.44 -1.94
N GLU A 80 -3.43 11.26 -2.42
CA GLU A 80 -3.78 10.05 -3.19
C GLU A 80 -2.97 9.96 -4.50
N LEU A 81 -2.75 11.09 -5.19
CA LEU A 81 -1.91 11.11 -6.41
C LEU A 81 -0.44 10.76 -6.12
N VAL A 82 0.10 11.16 -4.97
CA VAL A 82 1.44 10.75 -4.52
C VAL A 82 1.48 9.24 -4.28
N ILE A 83 0.48 8.67 -3.59
CA ILE A 83 0.38 7.23 -3.36
C ILE A 83 0.28 6.47 -4.68
N LEU A 84 -0.57 6.90 -5.60
CA LEU A 84 -0.68 6.31 -6.93
C LEU A 84 0.67 6.33 -7.67
N GLY A 85 1.37 7.47 -7.64
CA GLY A 85 2.70 7.61 -8.23
C GLY A 85 3.72 6.64 -7.63
N VAL A 86 3.68 6.42 -6.31
CA VAL A 86 4.54 5.46 -5.60
C VAL A 86 4.28 4.02 -6.06
N ILE A 87 3.02 3.61 -6.11
CA ILE A 87 2.64 2.24 -6.51
C ILE A 87 3.03 1.99 -7.97
N ILE A 88 2.76 2.95 -8.85
CA ILE A 88 3.13 2.86 -10.27
C ILE A 88 4.65 2.78 -10.43
N SER A 89 5.40 3.60 -9.69
CA SER A 89 6.86 3.56 -9.70
C SER A 89 7.37 2.18 -9.29
N PHE A 90 6.83 1.61 -8.21
CA PHE A 90 7.18 0.26 -7.79
C PHE A 90 6.88 -0.82 -8.85
N LEU A 91 5.78 -0.68 -9.59
CA LEU A 91 5.40 -1.64 -10.65
C LEU A 91 6.26 -1.53 -11.93
N ILE A 92 6.74 -0.33 -12.26
CA ILE A 92 7.55 -0.10 -13.48
C ILE A 92 9.01 -0.52 -13.25
N PHE A 93 9.55 -0.24 -12.05
CA PHE A 93 10.94 -0.47 -11.74
C PHE A 93 11.17 -1.83 -11.07
N SER A 94 12.40 -2.33 -11.19
CA SER A 94 12.79 -3.56 -10.50
C SER A 94 13.05 -3.29 -9.03
N TYR A 95 12.77 -4.28 -8.18
CA TYR A 95 13.04 -4.20 -6.75
C TYR A 95 14.52 -3.88 -6.49
N SER A 96 14.78 -2.71 -5.90
CA SER A 96 16.12 -2.22 -5.57
C SER A 96 16.09 -1.30 -4.34
N TYR A 97 17.27 -0.93 -3.83
CA TYR A 97 17.39 0.03 -2.73
C TYR A 97 16.79 1.40 -3.12
N GLU A 98 17.01 1.85 -4.36
CA GLU A 98 16.52 3.12 -4.88
C GLU A 98 14.99 3.16 -4.90
N ILE A 99 14.36 2.06 -5.31
CA ILE A 99 12.90 1.95 -5.30
C ILE A 99 12.35 1.88 -3.87
N ALA A 100 13.01 1.14 -2.97
CA ALA A 100 12.63 1.14 -1.56
C ALA A 100 12.68 2.55 -0.95
N LEU A 101 13.74 3.32 -1.26
CA LEU A 101 13.89 4.70 -0.81
C LEU A 101 12.84 5.62 -1.44
N CYS A 102 12.55 5.46 -2.72
CA CYS A 102 11.50 6.21 -3.42
C CYS A 102 10.13 5.98 -2.80
N VAL A 103 9.76 4.72 -2.55
CA VAL A 103 8.52 4.34 -1.85
C VAL A 103 8.48 4.96 -0.45
N TYR A 104 9.59 4.84 0.30
CA TYR A 104 9.70 5.44 1.64
C TYR A 104 9.47 6.95 1.63
N ILE A 105 10.15 7.69 0.75
CA ILE A 105 10.00 9.14 0.61
C ILE A 105 8.55 9.51 0.25
N GLY A 106 7.94 8.77 -0.68
CA GLY A 106 6.55 8.99 -1.08
C GLY A 106 5.58 8.86 0.09
N TYR A 107 5.72 7.82 0.93
CA TYR A 107 4.93 7.68 2.15
C TYR A 107 5.24 8.78 3.18
N GLN A 108 6.49 9.24 3.31
CA GLN A 108 6.78 10.37 4.21
C GLN A 108 6.04 11.65 3.79
N ILE A 109 5.97 11.93 2.48
CA ILE A 109 5.22 13.07 1.95
C ILE A 109 3.75 12.99 2.34
N THR A 110 3.13 11.81 2.30
CA THR A 110 1.72 11.67 2.67
C THR A 110 1.51 11.78 4.18
N PHE A 111 2.41 11.23 4.99
CA PHE A 111 2.36 11.34 6.44
C PHE A 111 2.48 12.77 6.95
N ILE A 112 3.22 13.65 6.25
CA ILE A 112 3.31 15.09 6.56
C ILE A 112 1.90 15.73 6.62
N PHE A 113 0.96 15.29 5.78
CA PHE A 113 -0.40 15.84 5.76
C PHE A 113 -1.40 15.08 6.64
N GLY A 114 -1.03 13.93 7.21
CA GLY A 114 -1.95 13.06 7.94
C GLY A 114 -2.63 13.73 9.14
N SER A 115 -1.85 14.43 9.96
CA SER A 115 -2.38 15.16 11.13
C SER A 115 -3.32 16.30 10.72
N TYR A 116 -3.01 16.99 9.63
CA TYR A 116 -3.85 18.05 9.07
C TYR A 116 -5.19 17.48 8.57
N LEU A 117 -5.14 16.42 7.77
CA LEU A 117 -6.34 15.78 7.19
C LEU A 117 -7.29 15.28 8.27
N GLY A 118 -6.77 14.64 9.32
CA GLY A 118 -7.59 14.18 10.44
C GLY A 118 -8.30 15.32 11.19
N ARG A 119 -7.60 16.45 11.41
CA ARG A 119 -8.20 17.62 12.09
C ARG A 119 -9.28 18.27 11.24
N VAL A 120 -9.03 18.49 9.95
CA VAL A 120 -10.04 19.10 9.06
C VAL A 120 -11.25 18.21 8.91
N GLU A 121 -11.07 16.89 8.83
CA GLU A 121 -12.17 15.94 8.79
C GLU A 121 -13.11 16.10 9.99
N THR A 122 -12.58 16.18 11.22
CA THR A 122 -13.39 16.42 12.41
C THR A 122 -14.10 17.79 12.39
N LEU A 123 -13.43 18.83 11.88
CA LEU A 123 -14.02 20.17 11.78
C LEU A 123 -15.15 20.26 10.75
N LEU A 124 -15.04 19.50 9.64
CA LEU A 124 -16.04 19.42 8.59
C LEU A 124 -17.22 18.53 9.01
N LEU A 125 -16.96 17.39 9.65
CA LEU A 125 -17.95 16.42 10.10
C LEU A 125 -18.45 16.75 11.51
N LYS A 126 -19.22 17.83 11.63
CA LYS A 126 -19.75 18.29 12.93
C LYS A 126 -20.78 17.34 13.54
N GLU A 127 -21.45 16.52 12.73
CA GLU A 127 -22.48 15.59 13.20
C GLU A 127 -21.86 14.30 13.73
N LYS A 128 -22.18 13.98 15.00
CA LYS A 128 -21.68 12.77 15.68
C LYS A 128 -22.01 11.48 14.92
N SER A 129 -23.18 11.41 14.28
CA SER A 129 -23.63 10.23 13.53
C SER A 129 -22.72 9.96 12.32
N ILE A 130 -22.32 11.02 11.60
CA ILE A 130 -21.49 10.94 10.41
C ILE A 130 -20.05 10.64 10.81
N LEU A 131 -19.54 11.29 11.86
CA LEU A 131 -18.20 11.01 12.38
C LEU A 131 -18.08 9.52 12.78
N LYS A 132 -19.07 9.00 13.53
CA LYS A 132 -19.15 7.57 13.87
C LYS A 132 -19.16 6.69 12.61
N ALA A 133 -19.96 7.03 11.60
CA ALA A 133 -20.05 6.23 10.37
C ALA A 133 -18.73 6.21 9.60
N VAL A 134 -18.01 7.35 9.54
CA VAL A 134 -16.69 7.45 8.94
C VAL A 134 -15.67 6.60 9.69
N ASP A 135 -15.63 6.67 11.02
CA ASP A 135 -14.68 5.88 11.81
C ASP A 135 -14.94 4.37 11.70
N ILE A 136 -16.20 3.94 11.76
CA ILE A 136 -16.58 2.54 11.51
C ILE A 136 -16.15 2.12 10.10
N SER A 137 -16.39 2.97 9.11
CA SER A 137 -16.05 2.69 7.71
C SER A 137 -14.55 2.52 7.50
N LYS A 138 -13.72 3.36 8.14
CA LYS A 138 -12.26 3.20 8.12
C LYS A 138 -11.83 1.87 8.74
N GLN A 139 -12.35 1.53 9.92
CA GLN A 139 -11.98 0.29 10.61
C GLN A 139 -12.43 -0.95 9.83
N ALA A 140 -13.64 -0.93 9.26
CA ALA A 140 -14.12 -2.00 8.40
C ALA A 140 -13.23 -2.16 7.16
N GLY A 141 -12.90 -1.06 6.48
CA GLY A 141 -11.99 -1.07 5.32
C GLY A 141 -10.62 -1.64 5.68
N TYR A 142 -10.01 -1.13 6.76
CA TYR A 142 -8.71 -1.60 7.24
C TYR A 142 -8.70 -3.10 7.56
N MET A 143 -9.72 -3.59 8.29
CA MET A 143 -9.85 -5.02 8.62
C MET A 143 -10.02 -5.89 7.37
N VAL A 144 -10.88 -5.48 6.42
CA VAL A 144 -11.04 -6.20 5.15
C VAL A 144 -9.74 -6.21 4.35
N GLY A 145 -8.98 -5.11 4.38
CA GLY A 145 -7.68 -5.01 3.70
C GLY A 145 -6.64 -5.95 4.30
N LEU A 146 -6.56 -6.01 5.63
CA LEU A 146 -5.70 -6.96 6.33
C LEU A 146 -6.08 -8.41 6.01
N LEU A 147 -7.37 -8.74 6.05
CA LEU A 147 -7.86 -10.09 5.72
C LEU A 147 -7.51 -10.46 4.27
N LEU A 148 -7.70 -9.53 3.33
CA LEU A 148 -7.36 -9.73 1.93
C LEU A 148 -5.85 -9.95 1.75
N SER A 149 -5.03 -9.11 2.39
CA SER A 149 -3.56 -9.25 2.37
C SER A 149 -3.14 -10.62 2.90
N TYR A 150 -3.72 -11.04 4.03
CA TYR A 150 -3.47 -12.35 4.63
C TYR A 150 -3.86 -13.51 3.70
N ILE A 151 -5.03 -13.45 3.08
CA ILE A 151 -5.48 -14.45 2.08
C ILE A 151 -4.52 -14.47 0.89
N ILE A 152 -4.11 -13.31 0.36
CA ILE A 152 -3.14 -13.23 -0.75
C ILE A 152 -1.83 -13.90 -0.34
N PHE A 153 -1.30 -13.63 0.85
CA PHE A 153 -0.08 -14.28 1.33
C PHE A 153 -0.23 -15.79 1.58
N LEU A 154 -1.44 -16.26 1.91
CA LEU A 154 -1.73 -17.69 2.09
C LEU A 154 -1.88 -18.47 0.78
N PHE A 155 -2.50 -17.87 -0.23
CA PHE A 155 -2.91 -18.56 -1.47
C PHE A 155 -2.07 -18.20 -2.70
N ILE A 156 -1.40 -17.04 -2.70
CA ILE A 156 -0.57 -16.57 -3.80
C ILE A 156 0.89 -16.59 -3.32
N GLY A 157 1.60 -17.67 -3.63
CA GLY A 157 3.05 -17.81 -3.41
C GLY A 157 3.45 -19.13 -2.75
N ILE A 158 4.72 -19.49 -2.89
CA ILE A 158 5.35 -20.58 -2.13
C ILE A 158 5.45 -20.08 -0.68
N LYS A 159 4.92 -20.81 0.31
CA LYS A 159 4.93 -20.31 1.69
C LYS A 159 6.36 -20.33 2.23
N ALA A 160 6.70 -19.36 3.08
CA ALA A 160 7.94 -19.43 3.85
C ALA A 160 7.97 -20.68 4.75
N THR A 161 6.79 -21.18 5.16
CA THR A 161 6.60 -22.46 5.87
C THR A 161 6.85 -23.67 4.97
N ASP A 162 6.47 -23.61 3.69
CA ASP A 162 6.82 -24.65 2.74
C ASP A 162 8.35 -24.74 2.69
N LEU A 163 9.04 -23.58 2.67
CA LEU A 163 10.51 -23.50 2.64
C LEU A 163 11.19 -23.72 4.01
N ASN A 164 10.44 -23.93 5.08
CA ASN A 164 10.97 -24.17 6.42
C ASN A 164 10.97 -25.65 6.78
N ASP A 165 10.08 -26.43 6.16
CA ASP A 165 10.19 -27.87 6.17
C ASP A 165 11.25 -28.26 5.15
N GLY A 166 12.27 -29.02 5.55
CA GLY A 166 13.31 -29.58 4.68
C GLY A 166 12.79 -30.59 3.64
N ASN A 167 11.57 -30.40 3.16
CA ASN A 167 10.78 -31.29 2.32
C ASN A 167 10.03 -30.55 1.19
N ILE A 168 10.44 -29.36 0.73
CA ILE A 168 10.07 -28.97 -0.65
C ILE A 168 10.99 -29.71 -1.62
N GLN A 169 10.42 -30.65 -2.37
CA GLN A 169 11.04 -31.20 -3.57
C GLN A 169 10.95 -30.13 -4.68
N ILE A 170 11.93 -29.24 -4.76
CA ILE A 170 12.10 -28.34 -5.91
C ILE A 170 13.07 -29.01 -6.89
N ASN A 171 12.59 -29.37 -8.09
CA ASN A 171 13.40 -29.98 -9.15
C ASN A 171 14.43 -28.97 -9.71
N GLU A 172 15.59 -29.43 -10.17
CA GLU A 172 16.66 -28.58 -10.76
C GLU A 172 16.15 -27.73 -11.93
N THR A 173 15.14 -28.18 -12.67
CA THR A 173 14.49 -27.39 -13.74
C THR A 173 13.69 -26.20 -13.19
N GLN A 174 13.02 -26.36 -12.04
CA GLN A 174 12.31 -25.28 -11.35
C GLN A 174 13.28 -24.26 -10.76
N LYS A 175 14.40 -24.76 -10.21
CA LYS A 175 15.51 -23.93 -9.72
C LYS A 175 16.16 -23.12 -10.85
N GLN A 176 16.47 -23.74 -11.98
CA GLN A 176 16.97 -23.05 -13.17
C GLN A 176 15.96 -22.04 -13.72
N TYR A 177 14.66 -22.35 -13.75
CA TYR A 177 13.65 -21.42 -14.23
C TYR A 177 13.44 -20.22 -13.30
N ILE A 178 13.42 -20.42 -11.98
CA ILE A 178 13.32 -19.33 -10.99
C ILE A 178 14.55 -18.42 -11.04
N LEU A 179 15.75 -19.00 -11.21
CA LEU A 179 16.99 -18.26 -11.36
C LEU A 179 17.09 -17.55 -12.73
N THR A 180 16.50 -18.11 -13.79
CA THR A 180 16.59 -17.56 -15.16
C THR A 180 15.51 -16.51 -15.45
N LYS A 181 14.34 -16.56 -14.80
CA LYS A 181 13.21 -15.66 -15.05
C LYS A 181 13.13 -14.45 -14.12
N GLU A 182 14.23 -14.08 -13.46
CA GLU A 182 14.38 -12.87 -12.62
C GLU A 182 13.27 -11.82 -12.83
N ASN A 183 12.28 -11.82 -11.93
CA ASN A 183 11.21 -10.81 -11.86
C ASN A 183 10.07 -10.87 -12.92
N LYS A 184 9.85 -11.98 -13.66
CA LYS A 184 8.69 -12.12 -14.60
C LYS A 184 7.90 -13.43 -14.45
N LEU A 185 7.42 -13.74 -13.25
CA LEU A 185 6.42 -14.80 -13.06
C LEU A 185 5.02 -14.18 -13.19
N LEU A 186 4.21 -14.73 -14.11
CA LEU A 186 2.79 -14.37 -14.33
C LEU A 186 1.89 -15.21 -13.41
N ILE A 187 0.75 -14.62 -13.05
CA ILE A 187 -0.28 -15.14 -12.14
C ILE A 187 -0.64 -16.59 -12.46
N GLY A 188 -0.73 -17.45 -11.43
CA GLY A 188 -1.40 -18.75 -11.54
C GLY A 188 -0.63 -19.83 -12.32
N PHE A 189 0.70 -19.84 -12.27
CA PHE A 189 1.44 -20.99 -12.80
C PHE A 189 1.27 -22.18 -11.85
N GLN A 190 0.32 -23.04 -12.19
CA GLN A 190 0.33 -24.43 -11.75
C GLN A 190 1.62 -25.03 -12.30
N ILE A 191 2.49 -25.50 -11.40
CA ILE A 191 3.59 -26.37 -11.79
C ILE A 191 2.91 -27.52 -12.56
N PRO A 192 3.25 -27.79 -13.82
CA PRO A 192 2.70 -28.94 -14.50
C PRO A 192 3.03 -30.15 -13.65
N ASP A 193 2.02 -30.93 -13.23
CA ASP A 193 2.28 -32.26 -12.69
C ASP A 193 3.06 -33.00 -13.77
N VAL A 194 4.29 -33.37 -13.45
CA VAL A 194 5.11 -34.23 -14.30
C VAL A 194 5.43 -35.46 -13.47
N ASP A 195 4.59 -36.47 -13.71
CA ASP A 195 4.69 -37.91 -13.38
C ASP A 195 5.53 -38.27 -12.15
N GLU A 196 4.85 -38.83 -11.14
CA GLU A 196 5.37 -39.36 -9.87
C GLU A 196 6.47 -40.43 -10.00
N ASP A 197 6.87 -40.83 -11.21
CA ASP A 197 7.68 -42.01 -11.48
C ASP A 197 9.17 -41.73 -11.77
N LYS A 198 9.68 -40.53 -11.48
CA LYS A 198 11.14 -40.29 -11.50
C LYS A 198 11.66 -39.96 -10.11
N VAL A 199 12.35 -40.94 -9.53
CA VAL A 199 13.15 -40.79 -8.31
C VAL A 199 14.22 -39.72 -8.56
N TYR A 200 13.95 -38.49 -8.12
CA TYR A 200 14.93 -37.41 -8.11
C TYR A 200 15.76 -37.51 -6.82
N GLU A 201 17.08 -37.57 -6.97
CA GLU A 201 18.05 -37.65 -5.89
C GLU A 201 17.92 -36.42 -4.97
N LYS A 202 17.58 -36.66 -3.70
CA LYS A 202 17.31 -35.63 -2.69
C LYS A 202 18.59 -34.86 -2.36
N LYS A 203 18.79 -33.69 -2.97
CA LYS A 203 19.91 -32.78 -2.66
C LYS A 203 19.43 -31.68 -1.72
N GLU A 204 19.92 -31.69 -0.48
CA GLU A 204 19.63 -30.62 0.49
C GLU A 204 20.11 -29.26 -0.03
N LEU A 205 19.21 -28.27 0.01
CA LEU A 205 19.47 -26.92 -0.45
C LEU A 205 20.34 -26.18 0.59
N SER A 206 21.43 -25.52 0.17
CA SER A 206 22.26 -24.78 1.13
C SER A 206 21.49 -23.62 1.77
N SER A 207 21.82 -23.27 3.02
CA SER A 207 21.15 -22.17 3.76
C SER A 207 21.14 -20.84 2.99
N THR A 208 22.20 -20.55 2.22
CA THR A 208 22.29 -19.38 1.35
C THR A 208 21.32 -19.44 0.18
N GLN A 209 21.18 -20.60 -0.48
CA GLN A 209 20.24 -20.80 -1.59
C GLN A 209 18.78 -20.73 -1.12
N LEU A 210 18.49 -21.24 0.07
CA LEU A 210 17.16 -21.15 0.68
C LEU A 210 16.76 -19.69 0.98
N SER A 211 17.71 -18.89 1.47
CA SER A 211 17.49 -17.47 1.79
C SER A 211 17.23 -16.60 0.55
N SER A 212 17.92 -16.87 -0.56
CA SER A 212 17.71 -16.15 -1.82
C SER A 212 16.37 -16.53 -2.45
N LEU A 213 15.97 -17.80 -2.39
CA LEU A 213 14.66 -18.27 -2.85
C LEU A 213 13.50 -17.66 -2.04
N LYS A 214 13.60 -17.63 -0.70
CA LYS A 214 12.61 -16.95 0.17
C LYS A 214 12.45 -15.49 -0.24
N THR A 215 13.55 -14.80 -0.50
CA THR A 215 13.56 -13.39 -0.92
C THR A 215 12.86 -13.18 -2.26
N ILE A 216 13.12 -14.02 -3.26
CA ILE A 216 12.51 -13.91 -4.60
C ILE A 216 11.00 -14.15 -4.53
N VAL A 217 10.56 -15.15 -3.77
CA VAL A 217 9.12 -15.46 -3.63
C VAL A 217 8.38 -14.31 -2.96
N SER A 218 8.89 -13.79 -1.84
CA SER A 218 8.27 -12.65 -1.16
C SER A 218 8.17 -11.41 -2.05
N LYS A 219 9.18 -11.15 -2.89
CA LYS A 219 9.13 -10.05 -3.87
C LYS A 219 8.00 -10.22 -4.90
N ASN A 220 7.78 -11.43 -5.41
CA ASN A 220 6.69 -11.68 -6.36
C ASN A 220 5.30 -11.49 -5.73
N GLN A 221 5.12 -11.92 -4.47
CA GLN A 221 3.88 -11.68 -3.73
C GLN A 221 3.57 -10.19 -3.61
N VAL A 222 4.60 -9.39 -3.35
CA VAL A 222 4.50 -7.94 -3.31
C VAL A 222 4.03 -7.37 -4.65
N TYR A 223 4.60 -7.80 -5.79
CA TYR A 223 4.17 -7.33 -7.11
C TYR A 223 2.68 -7.60 -7.38
N TYR A 224 2.17 -8.79 -7.04
CA TYR A 224 0.75 -9.11 -7.20
C TYR A 224 -0.16 -8.24 -6.33
N LEU A 225 0.25 -8.03 -5.08
CA LEU A 225 -0.45 -7.14 -4.18
C LEU A 225 -0.52 -5.72 -4.76
N HIS A 226 0.55 -5.24 -5.41
CA HIS A 226 0.58 -3.90 -5.99
C HIS A 226 -0.40 -3.72 -7.16
N TYR A 227 -0.65 -4.74 -7.98
CA TYR A 227 -1.72 -4.66 -8.99
C TYR A 227 -3.11 -4.46 -8.36
N VAL A 228 -3.39 -5.17 -7.25
CA VAL A 228 -4.64 -4.99 -6.48
C VAL A 228 -4.69 -3.60 -5.85
N LEU A 229 -3.56 -3.13 -5.33
CA LEU A 229 -3.44 -1.80 -4.73
C LEU A 229 -3.70 -0.67 -5.74
N VAL A 230 -3.26 -0.79 -7.00
CA VAL A 230 -3.59 0.18 -8.06
C VAL A 230 -5.10 0.27 -8.26
N LEU A 231 -5.80 -0.87 -8.32
CA LEU A 231 -7.26 -0.88 -8.48
C LEU A 231 -7.95 -0.15 -7.30
N PHE A 232 -7.55 -0.45 -6.07
CA PHE A 232 -8.09 0.23 -4.91
C PHE A 232 -7.78 1.73 -4.92
N GLU A 233 -6.56 2.11 -5.28
CA GLU A 233 -6.16 3.52 -5.35
C GLU A 233 -6.98 4.31 -6.38
N ILE A 234 -7.27 3.71 -7.55
CA ILE A 234 -8.16 4.32 -8.53
C ILE A 234 -9.57 4.53 -7.95
N LEU A 235 -10.10 3.54 -7.21
CA LEU A 235 -11.40 3.68 -6.53
C LEU A 235 -11.36 4.78 -5.47
N VAL A 236 -10.28 4.86 -4.68
CA VAL A 236 -10.06 5.91 -3.69
C VAL A 236 -10.15 7.28 -4.32
N ILE A 237 -9.42 7.53 -5.41
CA ILE A 237 -9.43 8.80 -6.14
C ILE A 237 -10.82 9.12 -6.69
N ILE A 238 -11.49 8.14 -7.32
CA ILE A 238 -12.84 8.33 -7.87
C ILE A 238 -13.84 8.72 -6.77
N PHE A 239 -13.85 8.00 -5.65
CA PHE A 239 -14.78 8.28 -4.55
C PHE A 239 -14.42 9.58 -3.82
N LEU A 240 -13.13 9.91 -3.72
CA LEU A 240 -12.69 11.21 -3.20
C LEU A 240 -13.26 12.34 -4.07
N MET A 241 -13.04 12.31 -5.39
CA MET A 241 -13.57 13.33 -6.30
C MET A 241 -15.11 13.42 -6.23
N ARG A 242 -15.81 12.28 -6.14
CA ARG A 242 -17.27 12.24 -6.00
C ARG A 242 -17.77 12.76 -4.65
N SER A 243 -16.91 12.80 -3.63
CA SER A 243 -17.24 13.32 -2.30
C SER A 243 -17.29 14.84 -2.28
N PHE A 244 -16.58 15.52 -3.20
CA PHE A 244 -16.55 16.98 -3.29
C PHE A 244 -17.22 17.42 -4.58
N ARG A 245 -18.50 17.79 -4.50
CA ARG A 245 -19.23 18.33 -5.65
C ARG A 245 -19.25 19.85 -5.58
N SER A 246 -18.94 20.48 -6.72
CA SER A 246 -19.26 21.88 -6.93
C SER A 246 -20.77 22.01 -7.07
N ARG A 247 -21.39 22.94 -6.34
CA ARG A 247 -22.78 23.30 -6.58
C ARG A 247 -22.82 24.01 -7.93
N SER A 248 -23.14 23.28 -9.00
CA SER A 248 -23.68 23.95 -10.19
C SER A 248 -24.99 24.58 -9.71
N GLY A 249 -25.06 25.91 -9.81
CA GLY A 249 -26.34 26.61 -9.75
C GLY A 249 -27.30 26.04 -10.78
#